data_AF-A0A9E0U9Z8-F1
#
_entry.id   AF-A0A9E0U9Z8-F1
#
_cell.length_a   1.000
_cell.length_b   1.000
_cell.length_c   1.000
_cell.angle_alpha   90.00
_cell.angle_beta   90.00
_cell.angle_gamma   90.00
#
_symmetry.space_group_name_H-M   'P 1'
#
loop_
_entity.id
_entity.type
_entity.pdbx_description
1 polymer ?
#
loop_
_entity_poly.entity_id
_entity_poly.type
_entity_poly.pdbx_seq_one_letter_code
_entity_poly.pdbx_strand_id
1 'polypeptide(L)'
;MSIRMNRAIWALLMFSSCAATSLPALAADAGKVLTSQGVTTLQRAGTPARITGAGEALLVGDVLSTGPSSIAMIELADGSRMTLRPATVFTVEQFSIEAGKEAAVLRLFKGGLRALTGFISKRRPGSVSVATQTATIGIRGTDFDARLCSGKECQTQATAPAAKVLPIIARVALAKGKVQALSTDQQRRTLAAGDALYSGEMVETAASSLAVIAFADQTRLTLQADAQFRIEEFQFKGAAEEDRSVFRLFKGAMRMVTGLIGKANPKNVAVNTRVATIGIRGTGLDASCGGACAAQTPARGQSSPQSGLFLHTWSGATQLTTPQGTLALPAGSTGFVGAMTAPPVPLPSLPRFMANNPTPRPDTVPPPPPSQFGTGPGGAPQPPPLGSGSAGVPPPAGGQPTPPAGTPGAGGEGLHVWVREGEVTLQQGGQSVSLGAGQAGYAGPSMTQTPIMLPAPPVFMRLDPTPLPSSQSLPGSGSATLNRPGSTQSPTCQVR
;
A
#
# COMPACT_ATOMS: atom_id res chain seq x y z
N MET A 1 41.96 82.05 -31.21
CA MET A 1 42.07 82.09 -29.73
C MET A 1 41.66 80.73 -29.20
N SER A 2 42.50 80.20 -28.32
CA SER A 2 42.73 78.79 -28.02
C SER A 2 41.76 78.22 -26.97
N ILE A 3 41.42 76.94 -27.14
CA ILE A 3 41.09 75.88 -26.14
C ILE A 3 40.83 76.32 -24.69
N ARG A 4 39.66 75.94 -24.12
CA ARG A 4 39.61 75.09 -22.91
C ARG A 4 38.25 74.42 -22.68
N MET A 5 38.37 73.26 -22.06
CA MET A 5 37.48 72.11 -21.96
C MET A 5 36.91 72.03 -20.54
N ASN A 6 35.68 71.53 -20.38
CA ASN A 6 35.16 70.86 -19.17
C ASN A 6 33.82 70.21 -19.55
N ARG A 7 33.66 68.90 -19.78
CA ARG A 7 33.87 67.71 -18.92
C ARG A 7 33.17 67.79 -17.56
N ALA A 8 31.84 67.77 -17.58
CA ALA A 8 30.93 67.36 -16.49
C ALA A 8 29.50 67.71 -16.96
N ILE A 9 28.47 66.87 -17.05
CA ILE A 9 28.17 65.54 -16.56
C ILE A 9 27.19 64.94 -17.58
N TRP A 10 27.70 64.01 -18.38
CA TRP A 10 26.94 63.09 -19.24
C TRP A 10 26.46 61.92 -18.37
N ALA A 11 25.49 62.14 -17.47
CA ALA A 11 25.05 61.06 -16.56
C ALA A 11 23.57 61.15 -16.15
N LEU A 12 22.67 61.48 -17.08
CA LEU A 12 21.23 61.43 -16.79
C LEU A 12 20.37 60.73 -17.86
N LEU A 13 20.98 59.96 -18.75
CA LEU A 13 20.30 59.39 -19.93
C LEU A 13 20.51 57.87 -20.14
N MET A 14 20.81 57.11 -19.08
CA MET A 14 20.94 55.63 -19.17
C MET A 14 20.53 54.95 -17.86
N PHE A 15 19.26 55.04 -17.46
CA PHE A 15 18.72 54.13 -16.43
C PHE A 15 17.23 53.82 -16.65
N SER A 16 16.82 53.63 -17.90
CA SER A 16 15.59 52.90 -18.23
C SER A 16 15.93 51.40 -18.29
N SER A 17 16.34 50.83 -17.16
CA SER A 17 16.55 49.39 -17.03
C SER A 17 15.19 48.73 -16.92
N CYS A 18 14.76 48.13 -18.03
CA CYS A 18 13.57 47.31 -18.14
C CYS A 18 13.70 46.13 -17.14
N ALA A 19 13.12 46.28 -15.95
CA ALA A 19 12.95 45.17 -15.02
C ALA A 19 11.90 44.23 -15.61
N ALA A 20 12.35 43.32 -16.48
CA ALA A 20 11.57 42.16 -16.89
C ALA A 20 11.36 41.28 -15.66
N THR A 21 10.30 41.57 -14.91
CA THR A 21 9.78 40.64 -13.90
C THR A 21 9.33 39.39 -14.64
N SER A 22 10.16 38.35 -14.65
CA SER A 22 9.78 37.03 -15.11
C SER A 22 8.68 36.52 -14.19
N LEU A 23 7.43 36.65 -14.62
CA LEU A 23 6.30 35.94 -14.02
C LEU A 23 6.65 34.44 -14.01
N PRO A 24 6.59 33.75 -12.85
CA PRO A 24 6.78 32.32 -12.84
C PRO A 24 5.70 31.70 -13.73
N ALA A 25 6.13 31.00 -14.77
CA ALA A 25 5.21 30.26 -15.63
C ALA A 25 4.43 29.28 -14.75
N LEU A 26 3.11 29.47 -14.68
CA LEU A 26 2.22 28.50 -14.04
C LEU A 26 2.37 27.18 -14.80
N ALA A 27 2.87 26.15 -14.12
CA ALA A 27 3.02 24.83 -14.70
C ALA A 27 1.64 24.34 -15.18
N ALA A 28 1.56 23.90 -16.43
CA ALA A 28 0.32 23.45 -17.04
C ALA A 28 -0.23 22.21 -16.31
N ASP A 29 -1.55 22.11 -16.22
CA ASP A 29 -2.24 20.94 -15.65
C ASP A 29 -2.04 19.73 -16.57
N ALA A 30 -1.39 18.70 -16.04
CA ALA A 30 -1.13 17.46 -16.76
C ALA A 30 -2.16 16.37 -16.42
N GLY A 31 -2.84 16.46 -15.27
CA GLY A 31 -3.78 15.44 -14.81
C GLY A 31 -3.87 15.32 -13.30
N LYS A 32 -4.13 14.10 -12.82
CA LYS A 32 -4.36 13.83 -11.40
C LYS A 32 -3.96 12.42 -10.98
N VAL A 33 -3.66 12.24 -9.70
CA VAL A 33 -3.56 10.92 -9.06
C VAL A 33 -4.97 10.40 -8.83
N LEU A 34 -5.38 9.35 -9.53
CA LEU A 34 -6.68 8.71 -9.30
C LEU A 34 -6.71 8.06 -7.92
N THR A 35 -5.72 7.23 -7.63
CA THR A 35 -5.69 6.39 -6.43
C THR A 35 -4.25 6.10 -6.05
N SER A 36 -3.95 6.01 -4.76
CA SER A 36 -2.62 5.64 -4.25
C SER A 36 -2.78 4.61 -3.14
N GLN A 37 -1.96 3.57 -3.16
CA GLN A 37 -1.83 2.59 -2.08
C GLN A 37 -0.40 2.58 -1.57
N GLY A 38 -0.23 2.67 -0.25
CA GLY A 38 1.08 2.84 0.38
C GLY A 38 1.56 4.29 0.33
N VAL A 39 2.89 4.49 0.35
CA VAL A 39 3.52 5.81 0.37
C VAL A 39 3.84 6.25 -1.06
N THR A 40 3.19 7.32 -1.49
CA THR A 40 3.52 8.03 -2.73
C THR A 40 3.91 9.46 -2.38
N THR A 41 4.97 9.98 -2.97
CA THR A 41 5.42 11.37 -2.78
C THR A 41 5.37 12.14 -4.08
N LEU A 42 4.94 13.40 -4.02
CA LEU A 42 5.02 14.35 -5.11
C LEU A 42 6.05 15.41 -4.77
N GLN A 43 6.93 15.72 -5.71
CA GLN A 43 7.86 16.83 -5.61
C GLN A 43 7.60 17.80 -6.76
N ARG A 44 7.25 19.04 -6.41
CA ARG A 44 7.10 20.14 -7.36
C ARG A 44 8.38 20.95 -7.45
N ALA A 45 8.70 21.47 -8.63
CA ALA A 45 9.88 22.30 -8.84
C ALA A 45 10.01 23.40 -7.77
N GLY A 46 11.18 23.49 -7.13
CA GLY A 46 11.44 24.46 -6.06
C GLY A 46 10.84 24.12 -4.69
N THR A 47 10.17 22.98 -4.52
CA THR A 47 9.59 22.54 -3.24
C THR A 47 10.14 21.18 -2.80
N PRO A 48 10.22 20.91 -1.47
CA PRO A 48 10.57 19.58 -0.99
C PRO A 48 9.48 18.55 -1.34
N ALA A 49 9.89 17.29 -1.51
CA ALA A 49 8.95 16.20 -1.73
C ALA A 49 7.99 16.05 -0.55
N ARG A 50 6.70 15.84 -0.83
CA ARG A 50 5.64 15.65 0.17
C ARG A 50 4.82 14.41 -0.12
N ILE A 51 4.29 13.78 0.92
CA ILE A 51 3.37 12.64 0.75
C ILE A 51 2.11 13.11 0.03
N THR A 52 1.64 12.31 -0.92
CA THR A 52 0.45 12.58 -1.73
C THR A 52 -0.50 11.38 -1.76
N GLY A 53 -1.76 11.61 -2.13
CA GLY A 53 -2.83 10.62 -2.18
C GLY A 53 -3.76 10.81 -3.37
N ALA A 54 -4.90 10.11 -3.35
CA ALA A 54 -5.94 10.23 -4.37
C ALA A 54 -6.46 11.67 -4.48
N GLY A 55 -6.70 12.13 -5.71
CA GLY A 55 -7.21 13.46 -6.02
C GLY A 55 -6.14 14.55 -6.19
N GLU A 56 -4.87 14.27 -5.90
CA GLU A 56 -3.79 15.25 -6.09
C GLU A 56 -3.64 15.62 -7.58
N ALA A 57 -3.62 16.92 -7.88
CA ALA A 57 -3.35 17.43 -9.21
C ALA A 57 -1.87 17.25 -9.58
N LEU A 58 -1.62 16.76 -10.79
CA LEU A 58 -0.31 16.59 -11.39
C LEU A 58 -0.06 17.73 -12.37
N LEU A 59 1.01 18.48 -12.15
CA LEU A 59 1.44 19.54 -13.06
C LEU A 59 2.64 19.07 -13.89
N VAL A 60 2.84 19.71 -15.05
CA VAL A 60 4.05 19.52 -15.84
C VAL A 60 5.29 19.86 -15.02
N GLY A 61 6.27 18.95 -15.01
CA GLY A 61 7.49 19.05 -14.21
C GLY A 61 7.40 18.46 -12.79
N ASP A 62 6.22 18.01 -12.34
CA ASP A 62 6.12 17.32 -11.05
C ASP A 62 6.79 15.94 -11.12
N VAL A 63 7.50 15.56 -10.05
CA VAL A 63 8.11 14.22 -9.90
C VAL A 63 7.31 13.40 -8.91
N LEU A 64 6.70 12.33 -9.39
CA LEU A 64 5.93 11.38 -8.60
C LEU A 64 6.78 10.14 -8.29
N SER A 65 6.85 9.77 -7.01
CA SER A 65 7.63 8.62 -6.55
C SER A 65 6.77 7.66 -5.72
N THR A 66 6.82 6.36 -6.02
CA THR A 66 6.16 5.30 -5.24
C THR A 66 7.18 4.54 -4.38
N GLY A 67 6.80 4.21 -3.14
CA GLY A 67 7.58 3.38 -2.24
C GLY A 67 7.72 1.91 -2.68
N PRO A 68 8.55 1.10 -1.98
CA PRO A 68 8.85 -0.30 -2.33
C PRO A 68 7.66 -1.27 -2.33
N SER A 69 6.56 -0.90 -1.68
CA SER A 69 5.30 -1.68 -1.67
C SER A 69 4.10 -0.80 -2.01
N SER A 70 4.35 0.28 -2.76
CA SER A 70 3.34 1.30 -3.05
C SER A 70 3.03 1.35 -4.54
N ILE A 71 1.77 1.55 -4.86
CA ILE A 71 1.29 1.68 -6.22
C ILE A 71 0.46 2.95 -6.33
N ALA A 72 0.54 3.61 -7.49
CA ALA A 72 -0.26 4.80 -7.76
C ALA A 72 -0.88 4.65 -9.14
N MET A 73 -2.16 4.97 -9.25
CA MET A 73 -2.84 5.08 -10.54
C MET A 73 -3.07 6.56 -10.82
N ILE A 74 -2.68 7.00 -12.01
CA ILE A 74 -2.78 8.38 -12.46
C ILE A 74 -3.66 8.44 -13.72
N GLU A 75 -4.34 9.56 -13.90
CA GLU A 75 -5.10 9.88 -15.10
C GLU A 75 -4.63 11.24 -15.60
N LEU A 76 -4.13 11.27 -16.84
CA LEU A 76 -3.75 12.52 -17.50
C LEU A 76 -4.98 13.19 -18.10
N ALA A 77 -4.87 14.50 -18.38
CA ALA A 77 -5.98 15.27 -18.93
C ALA A 77 -6.41 14.82 -20.34
N ASP A 78 -5.62 13.99 -21.03
CA ASP A 78 -6.01 13.37 -22.31
C ASP A 78 -6.78 12.05 -22.15
N GLY A 79 -7.08 11.66 -20.91
CA GLY A 79 -7.71 10.39 -20.56
C GLY A 79 -6.75 9.22 -20.52
N SER A 80 -5.44 9.43 -20.72
CA SER A 80 -4.44 8.36 -20.50
C SER A 80 -4.48 7.93 -19.04
N ARG A 81 -4.48 6.62 -18.79
CA ARG A 81 -4.39 6.05 -17.44
C ARG A 81 -3.11 5.26 -17.28
N MET A 82 -2.45 5.41 -16.15
CA MET A 82 -1.22 4.69 -15.88
C MET A 82 -1.18 4.16 -14.45
N THR A 83 -0.75 2.92 -14.29
CA THR A 83 -0.47 2.34 -12.97
C THR A 83 1.04 2.28 -12.78
N LEU A 84 1.55 3.06 -11.83
CA LEU A 84 2.94 3.06 -11.41
C LEU A 84 3.19 1.87 -10.46
N ARG A 85 4.19 1.07 -10.79
CA ARG A 85 4.63 -0.09 -10.00
C ARG A 85 5.34 0.36 -8.71
N PRO A 86 5.60 -0.55 -7.76
CA PRO A 86 6.46 -0.25 -6.62
C PRO A 86 7.86 0.20 -7.03
N ALA A 87 8.43 1.09 -6.20
CA ALA A 87 9.74 1.71 -6.39
C ALA A 87 9.91 2.47 -7.73
N THR A 88 8.86 3.17 -8.17
CA THR A 88 8.86 3.92 -9.43
C THR A 88 9.09 5.41 -9.20
N VAL A 89 9.86 6.06 -10.09
CA VAL A 89 10.01 7.53 -10.13
C VAL A 89 9.69 7.99 -11.54
N PHE A 90 8.71 8.88 -11.65
CA PHE A 90 8.04 9.26 -12.89
C PHE A 90 7.80 10.77 -12.92
N THR A 91 7.88 11.37 -14.11
CA THR A 91 7.51 12.79 -14.31
C THR A 91 6.82 12.98 -15.65
N VAL A 92 6.01 14.03 -15.72
CA VAL A 92 5.44 14.55 -16.96
C VAL A 92 6.29 15.74 -17.39
N GLU A 93 7.17 15.57 -18.37
CA GLU A 93 8.08 16.65 -18.80
C GLU A 93 7.39 17.68 -19.69
N GLN A 94 6.46 17.23 -20.53
CA GLN A 94 5.67 18.10 -21.39
C GLN A 94 4.28 17.52 -21.58
N PHE A 95 3.27 18.38 -21.47
CA PHE A 95 1.89 18.00 -21.74
C PHE A 95 1.12 19.14 -22.40
N SER A 96 0.48 18.87 -23.52
CA SER A 96 -0.33 19.81 -24.28
C SER A 96 -1.45 19.06 -24.98
N ILE A 97 -2.68 19.58 -24.84
CA ILE A 97 -3.88 19.12 -25.54
C ILE A 97 -4.38 20.16 -26.55
N GLU A 98 -3.62 21.23 -26.78
CA GLU A 98 -3.97 22.27 -27.75
C GLU A 98 -4.00 21.68 -29.16
N ALA A 99 -5.07 21.97 -29.89
CA ALA A 99 -5.26 21.46 -31.24
C ALA A 99 -4.08 21.83 -32.16
N GLY A 100 -3.44 20.83 -32.77
CA GLY A 100 -2.27 20.99 -33.65
C GLY A 100 -0.93 21.08 -32.91
N LYS A 101 -0.92 21.17 -31.58
CA LYS A 101 0.27 21.16 -30.72
C LYS A 101 0.18 20.09 -29.63
N GLU A 102 -0.61 19.04 -29.86
CA GLU A 102 -0.78 17.97 -28.89
C GLU A 102 0.55 17.25 -28.68
N ALA A 103 0.95 17.10 -27.42
CA ALA A 103 2.18 16.40 -27.05
C ALA A 103 2.08 15.89 -25.61
N ALA A 104 2.56 14.67 -25.38
CA ALA A 104 2.71 14.10 -24.04
C ALA A 104 4.08 13.41 -23.94
N VAL A 105 5.05 14.13 -23.39
CA VAL A 105 6.41 13.63 -23.13
C VAL A 105 6.51 13.28 -21.66
N LEU A 106 6.63 11.98 -21.41
CA LEU A 106 6.70 11.41 -20.07
C LEU A 106 8.11 10.90 -19.84
N ARG A 107 8.56 10.85 -18.59
CA ARG A 107 9.85 10.27 -18.27
C ARG A 107 9.79 9.32 -17.09
N LEU A 108 10.39 8.15 -17.28
CA LEU A 108 10.54 7.11 -16.28
C LEU A 108 12.02 7.04 -15.88
N PHE A 109 12.32 7.44 -14.64
CA PHE A 109 13.69 7.44 -14.13
C PHE A 109 14.09 6.08 -13.56
N LYS A 110 13.15 5.37 -12.91
CA LYS A 110 13.34 4.01 -12.38
C LYS A 110 12.01 3.31 -12.15
N GLY A 111 12.03 1.99 -12.03
CA GLY A 111 10.86 1.19 -11.71
C GLY A 111 10.07 0.82 -12.96
N GLY A 112 8.74 0.96 -12.94
CA GLY A 112 7.94 0.62 -14.11
C GLY A 112 6.51 1.10 -14.04
N LEU A 113 5.84 1.05 -15.18
CA LEU A 113 4.46 1.49 -15.32
C LEU A 113 3.71 0.58 -16.29
N ARG A 114 2.40 0.51 -16.10
CA ARG A 114 1.45 0.06 -17.12
C ARG A 114 0.69 1.27 -17.61
N ALA A 115 0.47 1.40 -18.90
CA ALA A 115 -0.18 2.58 -19.46
C ALA A 115 -1.21 2.19 -20.52
N LEU A 116 -2.38 2.82 -20.41
CA LEU A 116 -3.42 2.84 -21.41
C LEU A 116 -3.51 4.27 -21.94
N THR A 117 -3.19 4.47 -23.21
CA THR A 117 -3.08 5.83 -23.76
C THR A 117 -4.40 6.45 -24.18
N GLY A 118 -4.51 7.75 -23.96
CA GLY A 118 -5.67 8.60 -24.22
C GLY A 118 -5.75 9.14 -25.65
N PHE A 119 -6.54 10.19 -25.82
CA PHE A 119 -6.91 10.68 -27.16
C PHE A 119 -5.77 11.35 -27.93
N ILE A 120 -4.71 11.87 -27.28
CA ILE A 120 -3.56 12.48 -27.99
C ILE A 120 -2.95 11.46 -28.94
N SER A 121 -2.72 10.24 -28.44
CA SER A 121 -2.12 9.15 -29.23
C SER A 121 -2.93 8.76 -30.46
N LYS A 122 -4.26 8.95 -30.42
CA LYS A 122 -5.19 8.66 -31.53
C LYS A 122 -5.28 9.81 -32.52
N ARG A 123 -5.29 11.06 -32.03
CA ARG A 123 -5.41 12.26 -32.87
C ARG A 123 -4.11 12.61 -33.59
N ARG A 124 -2.97 12.43 -32.92
CA ARG A 124 -1.65 12.77 -33.45
C ARG A 124 -0.63 11.67 -33.12
N PRO A 125 -0.64 10.55 -33.87
CA PRO A 125 0.27 9.43 -33.62
C PRO A 125 1.73 9.86 -33.54
N GLY A 126 2.49 9.33 -32.58
CA GLY A 126 3.89 9.69 -32.36
C GLY A 126 4.12 10.96 -31.53
N SER A 127 3.05 11.63 -31.07
CA SER A 127 3.17 12.79 -30.16
C SER A 127 3.14 12.41 -28.67
N VAL A 128 3.03 11.11 -28.38
CA VAL A 128 3.12 10.56 -27.03
C VAL A 128 4.40 9.73 -26.94
N SER A 129 5.23 10.01 -25.94
CA SER A 129 6.45 9.25 -25.70
C SER A 129 6.75 9.07 -24.22
N VAL A 130 7.45 7.98 -23.89
CA VAL A 130 8.06 7.75 -22.57
C VAL A 130 9.56 7.68 -22.76
N ALA A 131 10.27 8.69 -22.27
CA ALA A 131 11.72 8.71 -22.21
C ALA A 131 12.23 7.94 -20.97
N THR A 132 13.31 7.21 -21.12
CA THR A 132 14.07 6.61 -20.00
C THR A 132 15.54 6.99 -20.13
N GLN A 133 16.36 6.57 -19.16
CA GLN A 133 17.82 6.73 -19.27
C GLN A 133 18.42 5.88 -20.41
N THR A 134 17.72 4.84 -20.87
CA THR A 134 18.26 3.85 -21.81
C THR A 134 17.67 3.96 -23.21
N ALA A 135 16.40 4.37 -23.36
CA ALA A 135 15.70 4.44 -24.63
C ALA A 135 14.47 5.34 -24.57
N THR A 136 13.89 5.63 -25.73
CA THR A 136 12.60 6.32 -25.84
C THR A 136 11.55 5.38 -26.42
N ILE A 137 10.39 5.34 -25.77
CA ILE A 137 9.20 4.61 -26.21
C ILE A 137 8.31 5.59 -26.95
N GLY A 138 8.18 5.47 -28.27
CA GLY A 138 7.20 6.19 -29.07
C GLY A 138 5.87 5.44 -29.09
N ILE A 139 4.77 6.11 -28.78
CA ILE A 139 3.48 5.47 -28.55
C ILE A 139 2.48 5.81 -29.65
N ARG A 140 1.84 4.79 -30.21
CA ARG A 140 0.79 4.90 -31.23
C ARG A 140 -0.46 4.11 -30.80
N GLY A 141 -1.18 4.64 -29.82
CA GLY A 141 -2.48 4.14 -29.36
C GLY A 141 -2.41 2.72 -28.81
N THR A 142 -1.94 2.57 -27.57
CA THR A 142 -1.58 1.25 -27.02
C THR A 142 -1.91 1.07 -25.54
N ASP A 143 -2.16 -0.18 -25.17
CA ASP A 143 -2.01 -0.69 -23.80
C ASP A 143 -0.64 -1.41 -23.74
N PHE A 144 0.26 -0.89 -22.90
CA PHE A 144 1.61 -1.43 -22.79
C PHE A 144 2.16 -1.36 -21.36
N ASP A 145 3.07 -2.29 -21.08
CA ASP A 145 3.83 -2.37 -19.86
C ASP A 145 5.28 -1.95 -20.16
N ALA A 146 5.86 -1.07 -19.34
CA ALA A 146 7.26 -0.67 -19.41
C ALA A 146 7.95 -0.86 -18.07
N ARG A 147 9.11 -1.53 -18.08
CA ARG A 147 9.93 -1.78 -16.90
C ARG A 147 11.37 -1.38 -17.14
N LEU A 148 11.88 -0.44 -16.35
CA LEU A 148 13.28 -0.06 -16.33
C LEU A 148 13.96 -0.80 -15.18
N CYS A 149 14.80 -1.77 -15.53
CA CYS A 149 15.52 -2.65 -14.62
C CYS A 149 16.94 -2.12 -14.39
N SER A 150 17.34 -1.96 -13.13
CA SER A 150 18.72 -1.68 -12.77
C SER A 150 19.37 -2.92 -12.15
N GLY A 151 20.56 -3.32 -12.61
CA GLY A 151 21.25 -4.52 -12.13
C GLY A 151 20.42 -5.81 -12.25
N LYS A 152 20.22 -6.53 -11.12
CA LYS A 152 19.55 -7.85 -11.07
C LYS A 152 18.08 -7.81 -10.62
N GLU A 153 17.47 -6.63 -10.52
CA GLU A 153 16.09 -6.47 -10.02
C GLU A 153 15.06 -7.31 -10.78
N CYS A 154 15.18 -7.38 -12.10
CA CYS A 154 14.23 -8.12 -12.94
C CYS A 154 14.58 -9.61 -13.07
N GLN A 155 15.84 -9.99 -12.87
CA GLN A 155 16.27 -11.40 -12.81
C GLN A 155 15.75 -12.10 -11.55
N THR A 156 15.79 -11.39 -10.42
CA THR A 156 15.29 -11.89 -9.12
C THR A 156 13.76 -12.00 -9.10
N GLN A 157 13.04 -11.11 -9.80
CA GLN A 157 11.58 -11.24 -9.99
C GLN A 157 11.19 -12.33 -10.99
N ALA A 158 12.03 -12.64 -11.98
CA ALA A 158 11.78 -13.72 -12.94
C ALA A 158 11.92 -15.13 -12.34
N THR A 159 12.66 -15.25 -11.24
CA THR A 159 12.89 -16.51 -10.51
C THR A 159 12.13 -16.62 -9.19
N ALA A 160 11.49 -15.53 -8.75
CA ALA A 160 10.62 -15.59 -7.59
C ALA A 160 9.38 -16.44 -7.92
N PRO A 161 9.04 -17.47 -7.11
CA PRO A 161 7.75 -18.13 -7.23
C PRO A 161 6.66 -17.07 -7.13
N ALA A 162 5.61 -17.19 -7.94
CA ALA A 162 4.48 -16.26 -7.95
C ALA A 162 4.09 -15.95 -6.50
N ALA A 163 4.32 -14.70 -6.07
CA ALA A 163 4.10 -14.32 -4.69
C ALA A 163 2.66 -14.68 -4.32
N LYS A 164 2.50 -15.60 -3.38
CA LYS A 164 1.18 -16.01 -2.90
C LYS A 164 0.50 -14.75 -2.38
N VAL A 165 -0.52 -14.26 -3.11
CA VAL A 165 -1.31 -13.11 -2.67
C VAL A 165 -2.07 -13.56 -1.43
N LEU A 166 -1.52 -13.25 -0.26
CA LEU A 166 -2.18 -13.54 1.00
C LEU A 166 -3.38 -12.58 1.12
N PRO A 167 -4.57 -13.08 1.50
CA PRO A 167 -5.71 -12.20 1.71
C PRO A 167 -5.39 -11.22 2.83
N ILE A 168 -5.75 -9.95 2.63
CA ILE A 168 -5.63 -8.92 3.65
C ILE A 168 -6.65 -9.25 4.74
N ILE A 169 -6.19 -9.55 5.93
CA ILE A 169 -7.06 -9.92 7.06
C ILE A 169 -7.26 -8.77 8.04
N ALA A 170 -6.34 -7.80 8.03
CA ALA A 170 -6.32 -6.69 8.95
C ALA A 170 -5.60 -5.48 8.35
N ARG A 171 -5.85 -4.33 8.96
CA ARG A 171 -5.19 -3.06 8.64
C ARG A 171 -4.83 -2.29 9.88
N VAL A 172 -3.76 -1.53 9.76
CA VAL A 172 -3.34 -0.59 10.81
C VAL A 172 -4.24 0.64 10.75
N ALA A 173 -5.10 0.82 11.75
CA ALA A 173 -5.94 2.01 11.90
C ALA A 173 -5.13 3.23 12.38
N LEU A 174 -4.12 2.99 13.22
CA LEU A 174 -3.23 4.02 13.76
C LEU A 174 -1.85 3.42 14.02
N ALA A 175 -0.80 4.13 13.63
CA ALA A 175 0.57 3.84 14.06
C ALA A 175 1.20 5.12 14.61
N LYS A 176 1.77 5.05 15.82
CA LYS A 176 2.59 6.10 16.42
C LYS A 176 3.92 5.50 16.84
N GLY A 177 5.02 6.20 16.57
CA GLY A 177 6.36 5.67 16.83
C GLY A 177 6.77 4.58 15.85
N LYS A 178 7.68 3.70 16.27
CA LYS A 178 8.24 2.63 15.44
C LYS A 178 7.41 1.36 15.60
N VAL A 179 6.60 1.07 14.59
CA VAL A 179 5.80 -0.15 14.47
C VAL A 179 6.30 -0.95 13.27
N GLN A 180 6.51 -2.26 13.42
CA GLN A 180 7.00 -3.12 12.35
C GLN A 180 6.18 -4.41 12.26
N ALA A 181 6.02 -4.93 11.05
CA ALA A 181 5.59 -6.30 10.80
C ALA A 181 6.81 -7.16 10.42
N LEU A 182 6.83 -8.38 10.92
CA LEU A 182 7.72 -9.46 10.51
C LEU A 182 6.88 -10.53 9.80
N SER A 183 7.15 -10.72 8.52
CA SER A 183 6.54 -11.76 7.68
C SER A 183 6.92 -13.17 8.13
N THR A 184 6.17 -14.17 7.70
CA THR A 184 6.53 -15.59 7.84
C THR A 184 7.92 -15.89 7.27
N ASP A 185 8.31 -15.17 6.22
CA ASP A 185 9.61 -15.30 5.54
C ASP A 185 10.73 -14.49 6.21
N GLN A 186 10.53 -14.08 7.47
CA GLN A 186 11.46 -13.28 8.28
C GLN A 186 11.80 -11.88 7.71
N GLN A 187 11.01 -11.39 6.76
CA GLN A 187 11.15 -10.04 6.22
C GLN A 187 10.50 -9.01 7.14
N ARG A 188 11.24 -7.95 7.49
CA ARG A 188 10.75 -6.84 8.31
C ARG A 188 10.28 -5.68 7.45
N ARG A 189 9.13 -5.11 7.79
CA ARG A 189 8.61 -3.87 7.19
C ARG A 189 8.06 -2.93 8.25
N THR A 190 8.29 -1.64 8.09
CA THR A 190 7.68 -0.61 8.95
C THR A 190 6.20 -0.48 8.61
N LEU A 191 5.37 -0.32 9.64
CA LEU A 191 3.92 -0.18 9.52
C LEU A 191 3.50 1.28 9.73
N ALA A 192 2.67 1.79 8.83
CA ALA A 192 1.96 3.05 8.90
C ALA A 192 0.43 2.83 8.90
N ALA A 193 -0.33 3.87 9.21
CA ALA A 193 -1.79 3.82 9.09
C ALA A 193 -2.20 3.47 7.64
N GLY A 194 -3.15 2.55 7.50
CA GLY A 194 -3.60 2.00 6.23
C GLY A 194 -2.89 0.72 5.79
N ASP A 195 -1.72 0.39 6.34
CA ASP A 195 -0.97 -0.79 5.92
C ASP A 195 -1.73 -2.08 6.22
N ALA A 196 -1.68 -3.00 5.24
CA ALA A 196 -2.26 -4.33 5.36
C ALA A 196 -1.44 -5.21 6.32
N LEU A 197 -2.12 -6.17 6.94
CA LEU A 197 -1.55 -7.24 7.73
C LEU A 197 -2.11 -8.59 7.27
N TYR A 198 -1.29 -9.63 7.38
CA TYR A 198 -1.56 -10.97 6.87
C TYR A 198 -1.51 -12.01 7.99
N SER A 199 -2.20 -13.13 7.79
CA SER A 199 -2.16 -14.24 8.74
C SER A 199 -0.73 -14.78 8.84
N GLY A 200 -0.28 -15.07 10.05
CA GLY A 200 1.08 -15.52 10.36
C GLY A 200 2.06 -14.39 10.69
N GLU A 201 1.77 -13.13 10.36
CA GLU A 201 2.67 -12.01 10.64
C GLU A 201 2.78 -11.71 12.14
N MET A 202 3.96 -11.26 12.55
CA MET A 202 4.23 -10.70 13.88
C MET A 202 4.33 -9.19 13.81
N VAL A 203 3.56 -8.48 14.63
CA VAL A 203 3.63 -7.04 14.82
C VAL A 203 4.47 -6.71 16.06
N GLU A 204 5.48 -5.88 15.89
CA GLU A 204 6.35 -5.37 16.93
C GLU A 204 6.16 -3.87 17.11
N THR A 205 6.01 -3.41 18.34
CA THR A 205 6.01 -2.00 18.72
C THR A 205 7.25 -1.72 19.56
N ALA A 206 7.98 -0.66 19.23
CA ALA A 206 9.13 -0.24 20.02
C ALA A 206 8.70 0.50 21.30
N ALA A 207 9.69 0.95 22.08
CA ALA A 207 9.47 1.91 23.16
C ALA A 207 8.71 3.14 22.64
N SER A 208 7.82 3.70 23.46
CA SER A 208 7.00 4.87 23.15
C SER A 208 6.20 4.75 21.83
N SER A 209 5.90 3.52 21.41
CA SER A 209 5.16 3.25 20.17
C SER A 209 3.79 2.65 20.48
N LEU A 210 2.86 2.83 19.54
CA LEU A 210 1.47 2.40 19.65
C LEU A 210 0.98 1.97 18.27
N ALA A 211 0.26 0.86 18.21
CA ALA A 211 -0.45 0.47 17.00
C ALA A 211 -1.91 0.15 17.31
N VAL A 212 -2.84 0.61 16.48
CA VAL A 212 -4.23 0.17 16.48
C VAL A 212 -4.46 -0.61 15.20
N ILE A 213 -4.96 -1.82 15.32
CA ILE A 213 -5.19 -2.77 14.25
C ILE A 213 -6.69 -3.06 14.21
N ALA A 214 -7.28 -2.95 13.02
CA ALA A 214 -8.64 -3.38 12.76
C ALA A 214 -8.60 -4.61 11.85
N PHE A 215 -9.45 -5.59 12.11
CA PHE A 215 -9.56 -6.84 11.35
C PHE A 215 -10.82 -6.84 10.50
N ALA A 216 -10.86 -7.69 9.47
CA ALA A 216 -11.98 -7.81 8.56
C ALA A 216 -13.31 -8.21 9.24
N ASP A 217 -13.24 -8.93 10.37
CA ASP A 217 -14.40 -9.32 11.17
C ASP A 217 -14.88 -8.23 12.14
N GLN A 218 -14.34 -7.01 12.04
CA GLN A 218 -14.56 -5.89 12.98
C GLN A 218 -13.89 -6.04 14.34
N THR A 219 -13.05 -7.06 14.57
CA THR A 219 -12.17 -7.09 15.74
C THR A 219 -11.24 -5.87 15.68
N ARG A 220 -11.04 -5.21 16.83
CA ARG A 220 -10.08 -4.09 16.96
C ARG A 220 -9.14 -4.34 18.12
N LEU A 221 -7.88 -4.03 17.92
CA LEU A 221 -6.82 -4.29 18.86
C LEU A 221 -5.87 -3.11 18.94
N THR A 222 -5.47 -2.72 20.14
CA THR A 222 -4.46 -1.70 20.38
C THR A 222 -3.25 -2.37 21.03
N LEU A 223 -2.09 -2.31 20.38
CA LEU A 223 -0.80 -2.70 20.91
C LEU A 223 -0.13 -1.50 21.57
N GLN A 224 0.31 -1.69 22.80
CA GLN A 224 1.07 -0.70 23.57
C GLN A 224 2.57 -0.85 23.30
N ALA A 225 3.39 0.04 23.87
CA ALA A 225 4.83 0.00 23.73
C ALA A 225 5.43 -1.37 24.12
N ASP A 226 6.54 -1.70 23.47
CA ASP A 226 7.31 -2.92 23.71
C ASP A 226 6.55 -4.24 23.50
N ALA A 227 5.43 -4.21 22.77
CA ALA A 227 4.63 -5.39 22.48
C ALA A 227 5.16 -6.20 21.29
N GLN A 228 5.07 -7.53 21.43
CA GLN A 228 5.24 -8.50 20.35
C GLN A 228 3.98 -9.35 20.26
N PHE A 229 3.28 -9.20 19.14
CA PHE A 229 1.98 -9.80 18.89
C PHE A 229 2.02 -10.54 17.57
N ARG A 230 1.40 -11.72 17.49
CA ARG A 230 1.31 -12.49 16.25
C ARG A 230 -0.14 -12.82 15.95
N ILE A 231 -0.49 -12.72 14.67
CA ILE A 231 -1.75 -13.24 14.15
C ILE A 231 -1.48 -14.70 13.79
N GLU A 232 -1.79 -15.64 14.69
CA GLU A 232 -1.49 -17.06 14.44
C GLU A 232 -2.36 -17.60 13.30
N GLU A 233 -3.65 -17.30 13.38
CA GLU A 233 -4.63 -17.75 12.40
C GLU A 233 -5.78 -16.76 12.33
N PHE A 234 -6.14 -16.34 11.12
CA PHE A 234 -7.35 -15.56 10.91
C PHE A 234 -8.03 -16.00 9.62
N GLN A 235 -9.28 -16.43 9.77
CA GLN A 235 -10.16 -16.81 8.66
C GLN A 235 -11.55 -16.22 8.93
N PHE A 236 -12.02 -15.41 7.99
CA PHE A 236 -13.35 -14.84 8.03
C PHE A 236 -14.01 -14.96 6.65
N LYS A 237 -14.88 -15.95 6.52
CA LYS A 237 -15.69 -16.25 5.34
C LYS A 237 -17.18 -15.99 5.58
N GLY A 238 -17.59 -15.65 6.81
CA GLY A 238 -18.99 -15.48 7.18
C GLY A 238 -19.69 -16.81 7.49
N ALA A 239 -18.93 -17.88 7.73
CA ALA A 239 -19.41 -19.19 8.11
C ALA A 239 -18.99 -19.47 9.55
N ALA A 240 -19.91 -19.33 10.51
CA ALA A 240 -19.61 -19.29 11.95
C ALA A 240 -18.80 -20.48 12.49
N GLU A 241 -18.93 -21.66 11.88
CA GLU A 241 -18.18 -22.87 12.26
C GLU A 241 -16.78 -22.93 11.65
N GLU A 242 -16.55 -22.29 10.48
CA GLU A 242 -15.25 -22.24 9.82
C GLU A 242 -14.41 -21.02 10.21
N ASP A 243 -15.09 -19.93 10.60
CA ASP A 243 -14.43 -18.68 10.92
C ASP A 243 -13.61 -18.81 12.20
N ARG A 244 -12.36 -18.33 12.17
CA ARG A 244 -11.40 -18.51 13.26
C ARG A 244 -10.51 -17.29 13.44
N SER A 245 -10.23 -16.93 14.69
CA SER A 245 -9.41 -15.78 15.06
C SER A 245 -8.52 -16.11 16.26
N VAL A 246 -7.32 -16.63 15.97
CA VAL A 246 -6.31 -17.00 16.98
C VAL A 246 -5.16 -16.01 16.95
N PHE A 247 -4.89 -15.41 18.09
CA PHE A 247 -3.80 -14.47 18.29
C PHE A 247 -2.81 -14.97 19.33
N ARG A 248 -1.59 -14.44 19.30
CA ARG A 248 -0.62 -14.67 20.36
C ARG A 248 0.02 -13.37 20.82
N LEU A 249 0.03 -13.15 22.13
CA LEU A 249 0.80 -12.09 22.78
C LEU A 249 2.05 -12.70 23.42
N PHE A 250 3.22 -12.36 22.91
CA PHE A 250 4.50 -12.85 23.44
C PHE A 250 5.00 -11.99 24.59
N LYS A 251 4.86 -10.67 24.48
CA LYS A 251 5.21 -9.69 25.52
C LYS A 251 4.50 -8.36 25.28
N GLY A 252 4.55 -7.51 26.30
CA GLY A 252 3.94 -6.17 26.29
C GLY A 252 2.45 -6.24 26.62
N ALA A 253 1.73 -5.19 26.26
CA ALA A 253 0.32 -5.07 26.61
C ALA A 253 -0.56 -4.75 25.40
N MET A 254 -1.81 -5.20 25.45
CA MET A 254 -2.79 -5.01 24.40
C MET A 254 -4.16 -4.72 24.98
N ARG A 255 -4.98 -3.98 24.23
CA ARG A 255 -6.42 -3.89 24.42
C ARG A 255 -7.12 -4.48 23.22
N MET A 256 -8.24 -5.16 23.40
CA MET A 256 -8.94 -5.81 22.30
C MET A 256 -10.44 -5.74 22.48
N VAL A 257 -11.14 -5.52 21.39
CA VAL A 257 -12.60 -5.63 21.26
C VAL A 257 -12.88 -6.62 20.15
N THR A 258 -13.68 -7.63 20.47
CA THR A 258 -13.91 -8.74 19.55
C THR A 258 -14.99 -8.43 18.55
N GLY A 259 -14.79 -8.89 17.32
CA GLY A 259 -15.70 -8.70 16.20
C GLY A 259 -16.76 -9.79 16.06
N LEU A 260 -17.21 -9.96 14.82
CA LEU A 260 -18.30 -10.83 14.40
C LEU A 260 -18.01 -12.30 14.70
N ILE A 261 -16.77 -12.77 14.58
CA ILE A 261 -16.40 -14.17 14.89
C ILE A 261 -16.66 -14.46 16.37
N GLY A 262 -16.16 -13.59 17.26
CA GLY A 262 -16.35 -13.76 18.70
C GLY A 262 -17.80 -13.61 19.16
N LYS A 263 -18.61 -12.87 18.39
CA LYS A 263 -20.06 -12.75 18.62
C LYS A 263 -20.82 -13.99 18.14
N ALA A 264 -20.44 -14.55 16.99
CA ALA A 264 -21.10 -15.72 16.39
C ALA A 264 -20.71 -17.02 17.12
N ASN A 265 -19.40 -17.25 17.29
CA ASN A 265 -18.87 -18.43 17.98
C ASN A 265 -17.67 -18.05 18.87
N PRO A 266 -17.90 -17.76 20.17
CA PRO A 266 -16.86 -17.48 21.17
C PRO A 266 -15.68 -18.46 21.20
N LYS A 267 -15.93 -19.74 20.91
CA LYS A 267 -14.89 -20.80 20.97
C LYS A 267 -13.83 -20.65 19.88
N ASN A 268 -14.15 -19.91 18.82
CA ASN A 268 -13.27 -19.71 17.67
C ASN A 268 -12.35 -18.50 17.83
N VAL A 269 -12.41 -17.81 18.97
CA VAL A 269 -11.54 -16.67 19.28
C VAL A 269 -10.71 -16.94 20.53
N ALA A 270 -9.39 -16.87 20.38
CA ALA A 270 -8.46 -17.07 21.49
C ALA A 270 -7.25 -16.14 21.39
N VAL A 271 -6.75 -15.70 22.55
CA VAL A 271 -5.44 -15.05 22.65
C VAL A 271 -4.52 -15.92 23.48
N ASN A 272 -3.54 -16.52 22.81
CA ASN A 272 -2.52 -17.33 23.45
C ASN A 272 -1.42 -16.45 24.04
N THR A 273 -0.88 -16.88 25.17
CA THR A 273 0.34 -16.32 25.75
C THR A 273 1.30 -17.47 26.08
N ARG A 274 2.44 -17.16 26.70
CA ARG A 274 3.34 -18.21 27.19
C ARG A 274 2.77 -18.96 28.40
N VAL A 275 1.95 -18.30 29.22
CA VAL A 275 1.54 -18.83 30.53
C VAL A 275 0.07 -19.24 30.59
N ALA A 276 -0.77 -18.75 29.69
CA ALA A 276 -2.18 -19.07 29.65
C ALA A 276 -2.79 -18.83 28.26
N THR A 277 -3.94 -19.44 28.01
CA THR A 277 -4.84 -19.08 26.91
C THR A 277 -5.99 -18.23 27.44
N ILE A 278 -6.27 -17.12 26.75
CA ILE A 278 -7.42 -16.26 27.03
C ILE A 278 -8.55 -16.68 26.09
N GLY A 279 -9.57 -17.31 26.65
CA GLY A 279 -10.84 -17.56 25.98
C GLY A 279 -11.71 -16.30 25.98
N ILE A 280 -12.40 -16.07 24.87
CA ILE A 280 -13.19 -14.86 24.64
C ILE A 280 -14.66 -15.20 24.51
N ARG A 281 -15.56 -14.43 25.14
CA ARG A 281 -17.01 -14.56 24.97
C ARG A 281 -17.68 -13.20 24.78
N GLY A 282 -17.53 -12.65 23.55
CA GLY A 282 -18.10 -11.36 23.13
C GLY A 282 -17.63 -10.20 24.00
N THR A 283 -16.38 -9.77 23.88
CA THR A 283 -15.67 -9.12 24.99
C THR A 283 -14.71 -8.02 24.58
N GLY A 284 -14.68 -6.99 25.41
CA GLY A 284 -13.60 -6.01 25.51
C GLY A 284 -12.66 -6.36 26.66
N LEU A 285 -11.37 -6.51 26.36
CA LEU A 285 -10.35 -6.90 27.34
C LEU A 285 -9.08 -6.06 27.25
N ASP A 286 -8.36 -5.99 28.37
CA ASP A 286 -7.01 -5.45 28.49
C ASP A 286 -6.10 -6.57 29.00
N ALA A 287 -5.02 -6.87 28.28
CA ALA A 287 -4.03 -7.88 28.66
C ALA A 287 -2.64 -7.27 28.78
N SER A 288 -1.88 -7.68 29.80
CA SER A 288 -0.48 -7.28 30.00
C SER A 288 0.37 -8.50 30.30
N CYS A 289 1.38 -8.75 29.48
CA CYS A 289 2.28 -9.90 29.54
C CYS A 289 3.73 -9.43 29.76
N GLY A 290 4.22 -9.60 30.99
CA GLY A 290 5.58 -9.22 31.40
C GLY A 290 6.30 -10.33 32.16
N GLY A 291 7.61 -10.16 32.40
CA GLY A 291 8.42 -11.11 33.17
C GLY A 291 8.28 -12.56 32.70
N ALA A 292 7.75 -13.44 33.57
CA ALA A 292 7.50 -14.85 33.26
C ALA A 292 6.64 -15.09 32.01
N CYS A 293 5.61 -14.24 31.78
CA CYS A 293 4.80 -14.32 30.56
C CYS A 293 5.62 -13.95 29.31
N ALA A 294 6.51 -12.97 29.43
CA ALA A 294 7.37 -12.50 28.37
C ALA A 294 8.64 -13.36 28.13
N ALA A 295 8.89 -14.40 28.94
CA ALA A 295 10.19 -15.07 29.06
C ALA A 295 11.35 -14.08 29.23
N GLN A 296 11.09 -13.01 29.97
CA GLN A 296 12.11 -12.08 30.40
C GLN A 296 12.63 -12.56 31.76
N THR A 297 13.91 -12.87 31.83
CA THR A 297 14.61 -13.00 33.10
C THR A 297 14.74 -11.60 33.70
N PRO A 298 14.30 -11.36 34.94
CA PRO A 298 14.56 -10.09 35.61
C PRO A 298 16.07 -9.85 35.65
N ALA A 299 16.54 -8.65 35.30
CA ALA A 299 17.92 -8.28 35.51
C ALA A 299 18.24 -8.37 37.02
N ARG A 300 19.45 -8.83 37.38
CA ARG A 300 19.88 -8.99 38.79
C ARG A 300 19.65 -7.68 39.55
N GLY A 301 18.78 -7.69 40.56
CA GLY A 301 18.44 -6.50 41.37
C GLY A 301 17.27 -5.65 40.86
N GLN A 302 16.63 -6.01 39.75
CA GLN A 302 15.38 -5.39 39.30
C GLN A 302 14.22 -6.38 39.49
N SER A 303 13.28 -6.06 40.38
CA SER A 303 11.95 -6.65 40.32
C SER A 303 11.29 -6.10 39.05
N SER A 304 10.97 -6.94 38.06
CA SER A 304 9.96 -6.55 37.08
C SER A 304 8.65 -6.49 37.85
N PRO A 305 8.04 -5.30 38.05
CA PRO A 305 6.86 -5.17 38.91
C PRO A 305 5.64 -5.92 38.36
N GLN A 306 5.75 -6.50 37.15
CA GLN A 306 4.67 -7.10 36.38
C GLN A 306 5.09 -8.46 35.79
N SER A 307 5.56 -9.38 36.63
CA SER A 307 5.89 -10.73 36.17
C SER A 307 4.64 -11.60 36.12
N GLY A 308 4.20 -11.96 34.91
CA GLY A 308 3.01 -12.79 34.66
C GLY A 308 2.08 -12.18 33.62
N LEU A 309 0.92 -12.81 33.46
CA LEU A 309 -0.19 -12.33 32.65
C LEU A 309 -1.24 -11.69 33.56
N PHE A 310 -1.53 -10.42 33.33
CA PHE A 310 -2.68 -9.72 33.92
C PHE A 310 -3.76 -9.57 32.84
N LEU A 311 -5.00 -9.89 33.18
CA LEU A 311 -6.14 -9.76 32.28
C LEU A 311 -7.28 -9.04 32.99
N HIS A 312 -7.76 -7.95 32.40
CA HIS A 312 -8.95 -7.25 32.85
C HIS A 312 -10.04 -7.34 31.78
N THR A 313 -11.25 -7.69 32.20
CA THR A 313 -12.42 -7.74 31.32
C THR A 313 -13.28 -6.51 31.57
N TRP A 314 -13.41 -5.62 30.59
CA TRP A 314 -14.21 -4.41 30.75
C TRP A 314 -15.57 -4.48 30.02
N SER A 315 -15.79 -5.49 29.18
CA SER A 315 -17.10 -5.79 28.57
C SER A 315 -17.23 -7.29 28.29
N GLY A 316 -18.41 -7.88 28.47
CA GLY A 316 -18.63 -9.32 28.24
C GLY A 316 -18.01 -10.23 29.31
N ALA A 317 -17.37 -11.31 28.89
CA ALA A 317 -16.68 -12.27 29.76
C ALA A 317 -15.45 -12.89 29.07
N THR A 318 -14.33 -12.97 29.78
CA THR A 318 -13.17 -13.78 29.37
C THR A 318 -12.99 -15.00 30.25
N GLN A 319 -12.14 -15.92 29.82
CA GLN A 319 -11.68 -17.05 30.61
C GLN A 319 -10.16 -17.14 30.52
N LEU A 320 -9.48 -17.32 31.66
CA LEU A 320 -8.06 -17.66 31.71
C LEU A 320 -7.94 -19.17 31.90
N THR A 321 -7.30 -19.85 30.95
CA THR A 321 -7.06 -21.29 31.04
C THR A 321 -5.57 -21.57 31.15
N THR A 322 -5.20 -22.35 32.17
CA THR A 322 -3.90 -22.99 32.31
C THR A 322 -4.10 -24.51 32.50
N PRO A 323 -3.04 -25.33 32.41
CA PRO A 323 -3.15 -26.76 32.77
C PRO A 323 -3.65 -27.02 34.20
N GLN A 324 -3.55 -26.04 35.10
CA GLN A 324 -3.98 -26.16 36.50
C GLN A 324 -5.44 -25.75 36.72
N GLY A 325 -6.12 -25.20 35.72
CA GLY A 325 -7.52 -24.84 35.82
C GLY A 325 -7.94 -23.66 34.94
N THR A 326 -9.23 -23.35 35.00
CA THR A 326 -9.84 -22.24 34.28
C THR A 326 -10.48 -21.26 35.25
N LEU A 327 -10.22 -19.97 35.06
CA LEU A 327 -10.86 -18.88 35.80
C LEU A 327 -11.73 -18.05 34.84
N ALA A 328 -13.03 -17.99 35.09
CA ALA A 328 -13.93 -17.09 34.39
C ALA A 328 -13.83 -15.67 34.97
N LEU A 329 -13.77 -14.67 34.08
CA LEU A 329 -13.69 -13.26 34.42
C LEU A 329 -14.86 -12.51 33.74
N PRO A 330 -15.97 -12.26 34.44
CA PRO A 330 -17.04 -11.42 33.91
C PRO A 330 -16.58 -9.95 33.82
N ALA A 331 -17.36 -9.11 33.14
CA ALA A 331 -17.12 -7.67 33.06
C ALA A 331 -16.86 -7.05 34.44
N GLY A 332 -15.86 -6.18 34.51
CA GLY A 332 -15.35 -5.56 35.74
C GLY A 332 -14.29 -6.39 36.48
N SER A 333 -14.11 -7.67 36.14
CA SER A 333 -13.19 -8.56 36.87
C SER A 333 -11.78 -8.54 36.30
N THR A 334 -10.81 -8.80 37.16
CA THR A 334 -9.39 -8.91 36.80
C THR A 334 -8.84 -10.26 37.28
N GLY A 335 -8.01 -10.90 36.47
CA GLY A 335 -7.31 -12.13 36.81
C GLY A 335 -5.80 -12.03 36.56
N PHE A 336 -5.07 -12.96 37.16
CA PHE A 336 -3.62 -13.04 37.08
C PHE A 336 -3.15 -14.49 36.92
N VAL A 337 -2.10 -14.68 36.13
CA VAL A 337 -1.35 -15.94 36.00
C VAL A 337 0.14 -15.64 36.09
N GLY A 338 0.80 -16.13 37.13
CA GLY A 338 2.24 -15.92 37.32
C GLY A 338 3.12 -16.82 36.45
N ALA A 339 2.69 -18.06 36.21
CA ALA A 339 3.41 -19.06 35.42
C ALA A 339 2.45 -20.09 34.81
N MET A 340 2.89 -20.81 33.77
CA MET A 340 2.07 -21.85 33.12
C MET A 340 1.69 -23.00 34.07
N THR A 341 2.51 -23.23 35.10
CA THR A 341 2.29 -24.25 36.12
C THR A 341 1.48 -23.74 37.32
N ALA A 342 1.02 -22.49 37.30
CA ALA A 342 0.20 -21.92 38.35
C ALA A 342 -1.29 -21.90 37.94
N PRO A 343 -2.21 -22.08 38.90
CA PRO A 343 -3.63 -21.83 38.65
C PRO A 343 -3.88 -20.33 38.42
N PRO A 344 -4.85 -19.98 37.55
CA PRO A 344 -5.28 -18.59 37.39
C PRO A 344 -6.00 -18.12 38.66
N VAL A 345 -5.68 -16.91 39.13
CA VAL A 345 -6.25 -16.33 40.35
C VAL A 345 -6.99 -15.01 40.06
N PRO A 346 -8.14 -14.74 40.69
CA PRO A 346 -8.80 -13.45 40.59
C PRO A 346 -8.03 -12.40 41.40
N LEU A 347 -8.03 -11.15 40.92
CA LEU A 347 -7.51 -10.01 41.66
C LEU A 347 -8.68 -9.19 42.23
N PRO A 348 -8.56 -8.68 43.47
CA PRO A 348 -9.64 -7.93 44.13
C PRO A 348 -9.88 -6.55 43.51
N SER A 349 -8.91 -6.00 42.78
CA SER A 349 -9.03 -4.71 42.09
C SER A 349 -8.17 -4.68 40.83
N LEU A 350 -8.49 -3.75 39.91
CA LEU A 350 -7.69 -3.47 38.73
C LEU A 350 -6.33 -2.86 39.14
N PRO A 351 -5.19 -3.48 38.80
CA PRO A 351 -3.89 -2.89 39.10
C PRO A 351 -3.74 -1.48 38.52
N ARG A 352 -3.14 -0.57 39.30
CA ARG A 352 -3.00 0.85 38.93
C ARG A 352 -2.36 1.08 37.57
N PHE A 353 -1.41 0.25 37.17
CA PHE A 353 -0.76 0.37 35.87
C PHE A 353 -1.71 0.09 34.70
N MET A 354 -2.73 -0.77 34.88
CA MET A 354 -3.75 -1.02 33.87
C MET A 354 -4.81 0.09 33.91
N ALA A 355 -5.18 0.54 35.10
CA ALA A 355 -6.14 1.63 35.29
C ALA A 355 -5.64 2.96 34.67
N ASN A 356 -4.35 3.27 34.85
CA ASN A 356 -3.73 4.52 34.37
C ASN A 356 -3.10 4.37 32.97
N ASN A 357 -3.53 3.38 32.19
CA ASN A 357 -2.95 3.12 30.89
C ASN A 357 -3.42 4.17 29.86
N PRO A 358 -2.52 5.05 29.36
CA PRO A 358 -2.86 6.20 28.53
C PRO A 358 -3.13 5.85 27.07
N THR A 359 -2.94 4.59 26.68
CA THR A 359 -3.24 4.17 25.32
C THR A 359 -4.75 4.33 25.05
N PRO A 360 -5.20 4.55 23.81
CA PRO A 360 -6.64 4.58 23.52
C PRO A 360 -7.24 3.18 23.68
N ARG A 361 -8.55 3.11 23.89
CA ARG A 361 -9.25 1.84 23.69
C ARG A 361 -9.48 1.62 22.18
N PRO A 362 -9.49 0.37 21.69
CA PRO A 362 -9.61 0.12 20.25
C PRO A 362 -10.95 0.58 19.65
N ASP A 363 -12.02 0.58 20.45
CA ASP A 363 -13.35 1.05 20.08
C ASP A 363 -13.45 2.58 19.93
N THR A 364 -12.61 3.34 20.65
CA THR A 364 -12.58 4.81 20.54
C THR A 364 -11.80 5.31 19.33
N VAL A 365 -11.12 4.42 18.61
CA VAL A 365 -10.40 4.74 17.38
C VAL A 365 -11.27 4.35 16.19
N PRO A 366 -11.60 5.29 15.28
CA PRO A 366 -12.40 4.98 14.09
C PRO A 366 -11.75 3.86 13.27
N PRO A 367 -12.52 2.85 12.83
CA PRO A 367 -11.98 1.81 11.99
C PRO A 367 -11.65 2.38 10.60
N PRO A 368 -10.72 1.77 9.86
CA PRO A 368 -10.59 2.01 8.44
C PRO A 368 -11.92 1.69 7.71
N PRO A 369 -12.25 2.39 6.62
CA PRO A 369 -13.43 2.07 5.80
C PRO A 369 -13.47 0.59 5.37
N PRO A 370 -14.65 -0.07 5.33
CA PRO A 370 -14.78 -1.46 4.90
C PRO A 370 -14.17 -1.76 3.53
N SER A 371 -14.22 -0.79 2.61
CA SER A 371 -13.63 -0.88 1.26
C SER A 371 -12.12 -1.14 1.26
N GLN A 372 -11.45 -0.86 2.38
CA GLN A 372 -10.04 -1.11 2.53
C GLN A 372 -9.77 -2.59 2.87
N PHE A 373 -10.65 -3.35 3.50
CA PHE A 373 -10.37 -4.74 3.92
C PHE A 373 -10.34 -5.79 2.78
N GLY A 374 -10.51 -5.37 1.53
CA GLY A 374 -10.80 -6.28 0.44
C GLY A 374 -12.25 -6.77 0.55
N THR A 375 -12.87 -7.15 -0.56
CA THR A 375 -14.24 -7.65 -0.56
C THR A 375 -14.32 -8.96 0.23
N GLY A 376 -14.70 -8.88 1.51
CA GLY A 376 -15.29 -10.02 2.21
C GLY A 376 -16.62 -10.38 1.54
N PRO A 377 -16.99 -11.68 1.49
CA PRO A 377 -18.19 -12.13 0.79
C PRO A 377 -19.43 -11.68 1.56
N GLY A 378 -19.96 -10.51 1.21
CA GLY A 378 -21.20 -9.95 1.73
C GLY A 378 -22.18 -9.54 0.64
N GLY A 379 -21.99 -10.04 -0.59
CA GLY A 379 -22.98 -9.93 -1.66
C GLY A 379 -23.94 -11.13 -1.59
N ALA A 380 -25.24 -10.86 -1.49
CA ALA A 380 -26.30 -11.86 -1.48
C ALA A 380 -26.21 -12.83 -2.70
N PRO A 381 -26.72 -14.08 -2.58
CA PRO A 381 -26.54 -15.09 -3.62
C PRO A 381 -27.34 -14.72 -4.87
N GLN A 382 -26.68 -14.55 -6.01
CA GLN A 382 -27.33 -14.61 -7.31
C GLN A 382 -27.43 -16.08 -7.75
N PRO A 383 -28.59 -16.54 -8.26
CA PRO A 383 -28.76 -17.90 -8.75
C PRO A 383 -27.99 -18.11 -10.07
N PRO A 384 -27.56 -19.36 -10.35
CA PRO A 384 -26.75 -19.66 -11.54
C PRO A 384 -27.61 -19.64 -12.81
N PRO A 385 -27.10 -19.12 -13.94
CA PRO A 385 -27.68 -19.43 -15.24
C PRO A 385 -27.30 -20.86 -15.67
N LEU A 386 -28.33 -21.62 -16.03
CA LEU A 386 -28.27 -22.92 -16.69
C LEU A 386 -27.91 -22.76 -18.19
N GLY A 387 -27.18 -23.75 -18.72
CA GLY A 387 -27.04 -24.03 -20.17
C GLY A 387 -25.63 -23.77 -20.70
N SER A 388 -24.71 -24.73 -20.69
CA SER A 388 -24.51 -25.82 -21.67
C SER A 388 -23.95 -25.36 -23.02
N GLY A 389 -22.69 -25.73 -23.29
CA GLY A 389 -22.01 -25.53 -24.56
C GLY A 389 -20.58 -26.06 -24.51
N SER A 390 -20.44 -27.38 -24.47
CA SER A 390 -19.18 -28.12 -24.55
C SER A 390 -18.55 -27.99 -25.95
N ALA A 391 -17.29 -27.59 -26.01
CA ALA A 391 -16.37 -28.01 -27.07
C ALA A 391 -14.99 -28.25 -26.43
N GLY A 392 -14.56 -29.50 -26.46
CA GLY A 392 -13.32 -29.96 -25.83
C GLY A 392 -12.08 -29.36 -26.48
N VAL A 393 -11.11 -29.04 -25.63
CA VAL A 393 -9.71 -28.89 -26.02
C VAL A 393 -8.89 -29.77 -25.07
N PRO A 394 -8.11 -30.75 -25.58
CA PRO A 394 -7.35 -31.67 -24.76
C PRO A 394 -6.17 -30.96 -24.05
N PRO A 395 -5.60 -31.54 -22.98
CA PRO A 395 -4.53 -30.92 -22.22
C PRO A 395 -3.22 -30.91 -23.04
N PRO A 396 -2.42 -29.83 -23.03
CA PRO A 396 -1.04 -29.95 -23.46
C PRO A 396 -0.25 -30.66 -22.35
N ALA A 397 -0.01 -31.95 -22.57
CA ALA A 397 1.16 -32.64 -22.05
C ALA A 397 2.40 -32.05 -22.73
N GLY A 398 3.39 -31.65 -21.93
CA GLY A 398 4.68 -31.17 -22.43
C GLY A 398 5.21 -30.02 -21.59
N GLY A 399 6.22 -30.30 -20.76
CA GLY A 399 6.96 -29.27 -20.05
C GLY A 399 7.49 -28.23 -21.03
N GLN A 400 7.20 -26.96 -20.78
CA GLN A 400 7.83 -25.88 -21.52
C GLN A 400 9.34 -25.89 -21.19
N PRO A 401 10.21 -25.90 -22.22
CA PRO A 401 11.64 -25.82 -21.98
C PRO A 401 11.96 -24.49 -21.31
N THR A 402 12.66 -24.56 -20.18
CA THR A 402 13.42 -23.43 -19.64
C THR A 402 14.25 -22.85 -20.79
N PRO A 403 14.11 -21.55 -21.12
CA PRO A 403 14.99 -20.93 -22.10
C PRO A 403 16.45 -21.11 -21.64
N PRO A 404 17.39 -21.47 -22.54
CA PRO A 404 18.78 -21.62 -22.17
C PRO A 404 19.31 -20.33 -21.55
N ALA A 405 20.05 -20.45 -20.46
CA ALA A 405 20.78 -19.36 -19.85
C ALA A 405 21.71 -18.73 -20.90
N GLY A 406 21.41 -17.50 -21.33
CA GLY A 406 22.20 -16.80 -22.34
C GLY A 406 21.41 -15.96 -23.36
N THR A 407 20.08 -15.96 -23.38
CA THR A 407 19.33 -15.05 -24.26
C THR A 407 19.51 -13.59 -23.82
N PRO A 408 20.07 -12.71 -24.68
CA PRO A 408 20.16 -11.29 -24.37
C PRO A 408 18.77 -10.72 -24.04
N GLY A 409 18.63 -10.02 -22.90
CA GLY A 409 17.39 -9.35 -22.53
C GLY A 409 16.39 -10.15 -21.69
N ALA A 410 16.68 -11.41 -21.31
CA ALA A 410 15.85 -12.15 -20.33
C ALA A 410 16.06 -11.62 -18.89
N GLY A 411 15.46 -10.45 -18.59
CA GLY A 411 15.55 -9.80 -17.27
C GLY A 411 16.86 -9.07 -16.98
N GLY A 412 17.69 -8.84 -18.00
CA GLY A 412 18.93 -8.04 -17.89
C GLY A 412 18.68 -6.59 -17.46
N GLU A 413 19.74 -5.85 -17.14
CA GLU A 413 19.66 -4.41 -16.89
C GLU A 413 19.25 -3.68 -18.18
N GLY A 414 18.28 -2.77 -18.11
CA GLY A 414 17.76 -2.08 -19.29
C GLY A 414 16.24 -1.87 -19.25
N LEU A 415 15.69 -1.43 -20.37
CA LEU A 415 14.25 -1.21 -20.53
C LEU A 415 13.59 -2.40 -21.22
N HIS A 416 12.60 -3.00 -20.57
CA HIS A 416 11.72 -4.01 -21.13
C HIS A 416 10.36 -3.39 -21.42
N VAL A 417 9.85 -3.64 -22.62
CA VAL A 417 8.53 -3.19 -23.05
C VAL A 417 7.72 -4.39 -23.50
N TRP A 418 6.47 -4.48 -23.07
CA TRP A 418 5.53 -5.49 -23.54
C TRP A 418 4.24 -4.81 -23.97
N VAL A 419 3.86 -5.01 -25.22
CA VAL A 419 2.65 -4.42 -25.80
C VAL A 419 1.51 -5.41 -25.66
N ARG A 420 0.42 -5.01 -25.02
CA ARG A 420 -0.80 -5.82 -24.89
C ARG A 420 -1.69 -5.61 -26.09
N GLU A 421 -1.91 -4.34 -26.45
CA GLU A 421 -2.72 -3.92 -27.59
C GLU A 421 -2.08 -2.71 -28.27
N GLY A 422 -2.26 -2.54 -29.59
CA GLY A 422 -1.73 -1.39 -30.33
C GLY A 422 -0.28 -1.57 -30.80
N GLU A 423 0.41 -0.45 -31.04
CA GLU A 423 1.80 -0.42 -31.51
C GLU A 423 2.66 0.56 -30.69
N VAL A 424 3.88 0.14 -30.40
CA VAL A 424 4.92 0.93 -29.75
C VAL A 424 6.20 0.86 -30.58
N THR A 425 6.91 1.98 -30.74
CA THR A 425 8.25 2.01 -31.32
C THR A 425 9.27 2.25 -30.23
N LEU A 426 10.18 1.30 -30.03
CA LEU A 426 11.31 1.44 -29.11
C LEU A 426 12.51 2.02 -29.86
N GLN A 427 13.03 3.17 -29.42
CA GLN A 427 14.13 3.89 -30.07
C GLN A 427 15.34 4.00 -29.14
N GLN A 428 16.51 3.62 -29.63
CA GLN A 428 17.79 3.67 -28.91
C GLN A 428 18.94 3.82 -29.93
N GLY A 429 19.87 4.74 -29.70
CA GLY A 429 21.06 4.91 -30.55
C GLY A 429 20.77 5.26 -32.01
N GLY A 430 19.64 5.92 -32.28
CA GLY A 430 19.18 6.20 -33.65
C GLY A 430 18.58 5.00 -34.40
N GLN A 431 18.52 3.83 -33.75
CA GLN A 431 17.83 2.64 -34.26
C GLN A 431 16.45 2.53 -33.61
N SER A 432 15.52 1.90 -34.32
CA SER A 432 14.14 1.72 -33.87
C SER A 432 13.62 0.32 -34.13
N VAL A 433 12.88 -0.25 -33.18
CA VAL A 433 12.12 -1.49 -33.33
C VAL A 433 10.66 -1.21 -33.03
N SER A 434 9.77 -1.55 -33.97
CA SER A 434 8.32 -1.54 -33.72
C SER A 434 7.89 -2.86 -33.06
N LEU A 435 7.03 -2.74 -32.06
CA LEU A 435 6.43 -3.81 -31.27
C LEU A 435 4.90 -3.69 -31.41
N GLY A 436 4.26 -4.72 -31.93
CA GLY A 436 2.80 -4.84 -31.98
C GLY A 436 2.23 -5.62 -30.80
N ALA A 437 0.90 -5.76 -30.77
CA ALA A 437 0.19 -6.53 -29.75
C ALA A 437 0.80 -7.93 -29.50
N GLY A 438 1.02 -8.26 -28.23
CA GLY A 438 1.64 -9.50 -27.78
C GLY A 438 3.17 -9.52 -27.84
N GLN A 439 3.81 -8.57 -28.55
CA GLN A 439 5.27 -8.55 -28.70
C GLN A 439 5.95 -7.84 -27.53
N ALA A 440 7.17 -8.28 -27.22
CA ALA A 440 8.02 -7.65 -26.23
C ALA A 440 9.34 -7.22 -26.85
N GLY A 441 9.91 -6.15 -26.32
CA GLY A 441 11.21 -5.62 -26.74
C GLY A 441 12.10 -5.29 -25.56
N TYR A 442 13.39 -5.19 -25.85
CA TYR A 442 14.42 -4.88 -24.88
C TYR A 442 15.38 -3.84 -25.45
N ALA A 443 15.65 -2.82 -24.65
CA ALA A 443 16.67 -1.82 -24.86
C ALA A 443 17.72 -1.96 -23.75
N GLY A 444 18.97 -2.20 -24.11
CA GLY A 444 20.03 -2.42 -23.13
C GLY A 444 20.46 -1.14 -22.40
N PRO A 445 21.41 -1.21 -21.45
CA PRO A 445 21.73 -0.10 -20.57
C PRO A 445 22.44 1.09 -21.25
N SER A 446 23.04 0.88 -22.43
CA SER A 446 23.78 1.93 -23.14
C SER A 446 22.97 2.49 -24.30
N MET A 447 22.82 3.81 -24.40
CA MET A 447 22.16 4.51 -25.53
C MET A 447 22.76 4.18 -26.91
N THR A 448 23.92 3.54 -27.00
CA THR A 448 24.54 3.11 -28.27
C THR A 448 24.13 1.71 -28.72
N GLN A 449 23.39 0.96 -27.91
CA GLN A 449 22.95 -0.38 -28.26
C GLN A 449 21.70 -0.36 -29.15
N THR A 450 21.57 -1.37 -30.00
CA THR A 450 20.39 -1.56 -30.82
C THR A 450 19.28 -2.19 -29.97
N PRO A 451 18.05 -1.63 -29.97
CA PRO A 451 16.93 -2.27 -29.32
C PRO A 451 16.60 -3.58 -30.07
N ILE A 452 16.17 -4.61 -29.35
CA ILE A 452 15.84 -5.92 -29.92
C ILE A 452 14.42 -6.32 -29.58
N MET A 453 13.79 -7.09 -30.47
CA MET A 453 12.55 -7.79 -30.17
C MET A 453 12.87 -9.09 -29.41
N LEU A 454 12.12 -9.36 -28.35
CA LEU A 454 12.24 -10.58 -27.56
C LEU A 454 11.35 -11.68 -28.14
N PRO A 455 11.78 -12.96 -28.06
CA PRO A 455 10.98 -14.08 -28.58
C PRO A 455 9.68 -14.31 -27.79
N ALA A 456 9.63 -13.85 -26.53
CA ALA A 456 8.44 -13.89 -25.69
C ALA A 456 8.50 -12.80 -24.62
N PRO A 457 7.35 -12.33 -24.10
CA PRO A 457 7.31 -11.44 -22.95
C PRO A 457 7.99 -12.08 -21.73
N PRO A 458 8.88 -11.35 -21.03
CA PRO A 458 9.54 -11.85 -19.83
C PRO A 458 8.54 -12.29 -18.74
N VAL A 459 8.89 -13.35 -18.01
CA VAL A 459 8.03 -13.94 -16.96
C VAL A 459 7.62 -12.90 -15.91
N PHE A 460 8.54 -12.05 -15.49
CA PHE A 460 8.27 -11.00 -14.49
C PHE A 460 7.27 -9.94 -14.95
N MET A 461 7.10 -9.74 -16.26
CA MET A 461 6.06 -8.84 -16.81
C MET A 461 4.73 -9.57 -16.94
N ARG A 462 4.76 -10.84 -17.37
CA ARG A 462 3.55 -11.67 -17.52
C ARG A 462 2.87 -11.96 -16.18
N LEU A 463 3.65 -12.14 -15.12
CA LEU A 463 3.17 -12.43 -13.76
C LEU A 463 3.15 -11.20 -12.84
N ASP A 464 3.27 -9.99 -13.40
CA ASP A 464 3.27 -8.77 -12.60
C ASP A 464 1.89 -8.55 -11.94
N PRO A 465 1.82 -8.48 -10.59
CA PRO A 465 0.58 -8.35 -9.83
C PRO A 465 0.01 -6.93 -9.83
N THR A 466 0.73 -5.94 -10.38
CA THR A 466 0.28 -4.55 -10.44
C THR A 466 -1.03 -4.46 -11.23
N PRO A 467 -2.07 -3.74 -10.78
CA PRO A 467 -3.33 -3.65 -11.51
C PRO A 467 -3.19 -3.02 -12.91
N LEU A 468 -4.02 -3.47 -13.85
CA LEU A 468 -4.09 -2.85 -15.18
C LEU A 468 -4.71 -1.45 -15.09
N PRO A 469 -4.30 -0.48 -15.93
CA PRO A 469 -4.84 0.89 -15.91
C PRO A 469 -6.33 0.98 -16.28
N SER A 470 -6.88 -0.05 -16.93
CA SER A 470 -8.29 -0.20 -17.25
C SER A 470 -9.16 -0.55 -16.02
N SER A 471 -8.55 -0.99 -14.92
CA SER A 471 -9.28 -1.23 -13.68
C SER A 471 -9.85 0.08 -13.14
N GLN A 472 -11.17 0.14 -12.92
CA GLN A 472 -11.86 1.35 -12.42
C GLN A 472 -11.45 1.73 -10.99
N SER A 473 -10.78 0.80 -10.30
CA SER A 473 -10.23 0.95 -8.97
C SER A 473 -9.01 0.05 -8.87
N LEU A 474 -7.90 0.55 -8.30
CA LEU A 474 -6.94 -0.36 -7.67
C LEU A 474 -7.73 -1.24 -6.68
N PRO A 475 -7.43 -2.54 -6.53
CA PRO A 475 -8.09 -3.40 -5.55
C PRO A 475 -8.11 -2.73 -4.18
N GLY A 476 -9.27 -2.20 -3.75
CA GLY A 476 -9.42 -1.44 -2.50
C GLY A 476 -9.49 0.09 -2.60
N SER A 477 -9.70 0.69 -3.77
CA SER A 477 -9.86 2.16 -3.94
C SER A 477 -11.27 2.54 -4.41
N GLY A 478 -12.25 2.42 -3.52
CA GLY A 478 -13.57 3.02 -3.74
C GLY A 478 -13.51 4.53 -3.51
N SER A 479 -13.70 5.33 -4.58
CA SER A 479 -13.95 6.77 -4.46
C SER A 479 -15.30 6.99 -3.78
N ALA A 480 -15.29 7.55 -2.58
CA ALA A 480 -16.50 8.08 -1.95
C ALA A 480 -16.87 9.39 -2.67
N THR A 481 -17.83 9.31 -3.58
CA THR A 481 -18.50 10.50 -4.11
C THR A 481 -19.30 11.10 -2.96
N LEU A 482 -18.86 12.25 -2.45
CA LEU A 482 -19.57 13.01 -1.43
C LEU A 482 -20.84 13.59 -2.08
N ASN A 483 -21.93 12.81 -2.08
CA ASN A 483 -23.23 13.31 -2.48
C ASN A 483 -23.68 14.32 -1.43
N ARG A 484 -23.61 15.61 -1.79
CA ARG A 484 -24.19 16.72 -1.04
C ARG A 484 -25.72 16.61 -1.17
N PRO A 485 -26.48 16.31 -0.10
CA PRO A 485 -27.94 16.30 -0.20
C PRO A 485 -28.46 17.71 -0.44
N GLY A 486 -29.41 17.82 -1.36
CA GLY A 486 -30.08 19.04 -1.75
C GLY A 486 -30.76 19.74 -0.56
N SER A 487 -30.79 21.06 -0.67
CA SER A 487 -31.56 21.96 0.17
C SER A 487 -33.06 21.66 0.06
N THR A 488 -33.68 21.28 1.17
CA THR A 488 -35.13 21.36 1.34
C THR A 488 -35.48 21.90 2.72
N GLN A 489 -36.16 23.04 2.68
CA GLN A 489 -37.15 23.56 3.63
C GLN A 489 -36.66 24.16 4.96
N SER A 490 -36.68 25.49 4.99
CA SER A 490 -36.77 26.34 6.17
C SER A 490 -38.05 26.06 6.97
N PRO A 491 -38.00 25.96 8.30
CA PRO A 491 -39.17 26.18 9.14
C PRO A 491 -39.26 27.65 9.54
N THR A 492 -40.35 28.30 9.12
CA THR A 492 -40.85 29.58 9.61
C THR A 492 -41.00 29.56 11.12
N CYS A 493 -40.32 30.47 11.81
CA CYS A 493 -40.55 30.79 13.21
C CYS A 493 -41.59 31.93 13.25
N GLN A 494 -42.83 31.62 13.61
CA GLN A 494 -43.83 32.65 13.94
C GLN A 494 -43.78 32.94 15.45
N VAL A 495 -43.57 34.21 15.75
CA VAL A 495 -43.71 34.80 17.07
C VAL A 495 -45.20 34.96 17.37
N ARG A 496 -45.66 34.39 18.48
CA ARG A 496 -46.80 34.88 19.24
C ARG A 496 -46.56 34.66 20.72
#